data_AF-A0A820PCI3-F1
#
_entry.id   AF-A0A820PCI3-F1
#
_cell.length_a   1.000
_cell.length_b   1.000
_cell.length_c   1.000
_cell.angle_alpha   90.00
_cell.angle_beta   90.00
_cell.angle_gamma   90.00
#
_symmetry.space_group_name_H-M   'P 1'
#
loop_
_entity.id
_entity.type
_entity.pdbx_description
1 polymer ?
#
loop_
_entity_poly.entity_id
_entity_poly.type
_entity_poly.pdbx_seq_one_letter_code
_entity_poly.pdbx_strand_id
1 'polypeptide(L)'
;MTYIQQTTNHNIELLTKNIQTLQQQINQIKYISIQVDIRPLVIIDKLIDVNIITDLSKLSTPYQTIQRIPLCSNAMASNNQYLLIHQNSKLYLIDENLFIIRQNHWFYDQIQDMCWSKILNCFFIITLHDIYQVEINTLLVKQINTTEKNFWQS
;
A
#
# COMPACT_ATOMS: atom_id res chain seq x y z
N MET A 1 20.44 43.04 44.44
CA MET A 1 19.07 42.77 43.94
C MET A 1 19.04 43.05 42.43
N THR A 2 19.95 42.44 41.65
CA THR A 2 20.24 42.85 40.25
C THR A 2 20.40 41.64 39.31
N TYR A 3 20.78 40.47 39.85
CA TYR A 3 20.95 39.22 39.10
C TYR A 3 19.64 38.55 38.67
N ILE A 4 18.58 38.68 39.49
CA ILE A 4 17.26 38.07 39.18
C ILE A 4 16.64 38.76 37.96
N GLN A 5 16.77 40.08 37.86
CA GLN A 5 16.15 40.88 36.79
C GLN A 5 16.80 40.62 35.41
N GLN A 6 18.10 40.35 35.37
CA GLN A 6 18.81 39.97 34.14
C GLN A 6 18.44 38.56 33.66
N THR A 7 18.28 37.62 34.59
CA THR A 7 17.88 36.24 34.27
C THR A 7 16.46 36.19 33.70
N THR A 8 15.55 36.98 34.26
CA THR A 8 14.17 37.09 33.78
C THR A 8 14.10 37.70 32.37
N ASN A 9 14.91 38.74 32.09
CA ASN A 9 14.95 39.36 30.76
C ASN A 9 15.51 38.42 29.68
N HIS A 10 16.56 37.66 30.00
CA HIS A 10 17.12 36.67 29.08
C HIS A 10 16.12 35.55 28.75
N ASN A 11 15.35 35.10 29.74
CA ASN A 11 14.30 34.10 29.54
C ASN A 11 13.15 34.64 28.67
N ILE A 12 12.78 35.91 28.83
CA ILE A 12 11.77 36.57 28.00
C ILE A 12 12.25 36.70 26.55
N GLU A 13 13.52 37.06 26.33
CA GLU A 13 14.10 37.11 24.98
C GLU A 13 14.14 35.74 24.31
N LEU A 14 14.53 34.70 25.06
CA LEU A 14 14.55 33.32 24.57
C LEU A 14 13.15 32.82 24.19
N LEU A 15 12.15 33.07 25.04
CA LEU A 15 10.75 32.72 24.78
C LEU A 15 10.22 33.46 23.56
N THR A 16 10.52 34.75 23.42
CA THR A 16 10.10 35.56 22.28
C THR A 16 10.68 35.01 20.97
N LYS A 17 11.97 34.64 20.97
CA LYS A 17 12.63 34.05 19.81
C LYS A 17 12.04 32.69 19.43
N ASN A 18 11.68 31.87 20.41
CA ASN A 18 11.05 30.58 20.18
C ASN A 18 9.64 30.73 19.59
N ILE A 19 8.86 31.69 20.09
CA ILE A 19 7.53 32.00 19.55
C ILE A 19 7.62 32.46 18.09
N GLN A 20 8.57 33.35 17.78
CA GLN A 20 8.78 33.81 16.40
C GLN A 20 9.17 32.67 15.46
N THR A 21 10.02 31.76 15.93
CA THR A 21 10.46 30.59 15.16
C THR A 21 9.29 29.64 14.89
N LEU A 22 8.46 29.37 15.89
CA LEU A 22 7.24 28.55 15.74
C LEU A 22 6.24 29.19 14.77
N GLN A 23 6.06 30.52 14.83
CA GLN A 23 5.20 31.24 13.89
C GLN A 23 5.70 31.12 12.45
N GLN A 24 7.02 31.20 12.23
CA GLN A 24 7.62 30.99 10.91
C GLN A 24 7.40 29.57 10.39
N GLN A 25 7.58 28.55 11.24
CA GLN A 25 7.32 27.16 10.88
C GLN A 25 5.84 26.90 10.55
N ILE A 26 4.91 27.44 11.34
CA ILE A 26 3.47 27.36 11.06
C ILE A 26 3.12 28.04 9.74
N ASN A 27 3.71 29.20 9.45
CA ASN A 27 3.51 29.89 8.18
C ASN A 27 4.07 29.07 7.02
N GLN A 28 5.25 28.46 7.16
CA GLN A 28 5.80 27.55 6.15
C GLN A 28 4.86 26.36 5.89
N ILE A 29 4.27 25.75 6.93
CA ILE A 29 3.27 24.68 6.78
C ILE A 29 2.03 25.16 6.02
N LYS A 30 1.56 26.40 6.28
CA LYS A 30 0.45 27.01 5.52
C LYS A 30 0.77 27.19 4.02
N TYR A 31 2.03 27.45 3.67
CA TYR A 31 2.48 27.58 2.28
C TYR A 31 2.81 26.23 1.62
N ILE A 32 2.98 25.15 2.39
CA ILE A 32 2.99 23.76 1.89
C ILE A 32 1.52 23.31 1.80
N SER A 33 0.74 24.01 0.98
CA SER A 33 -0.57 23.55 0.59
C SER A 33 -0.39 22.33 -0.29
N ILE A 34 -0.52 21.13 0.27
CA ILE A 34 -0.74 19.93 -0.53
C ILE A 34 -2.12 20.11 -1.14
N GLN A 35 -2.17 20.50 -2.41
CA GLN A 35 -3.42 20.54 -3.15
C GLN A 35 -3.89 19.09 -3.35
N VAL A 36 -4.79 18.65 -2.47
CA VAL A 36 -5.45 17.36 -2.61
C VAL A 36 -6.71 17.60 -3.45
N ASP A 37 -6.61 17.31 -4.74
CA ASP A 37 -7.77 17.31 -5.63
C ASP A 37 -8.61 16.05 -5.34
N ILE A 38 -9.53 16.15 -4.39
CA ILE A 38 -10.53 15.12 -4.12
C ILE A 38 -11.65 15.29 -5.14
N ARG A 39 -11.63 14.50 -6.21
CA ARG A 39 -12.76 14.39 -7.12
C ARG A 39 -13.70 13.28 -6.62
N PRO A 40 -15.01 13.55 -6.47
CA PRO A 40 -15.95 12.50 -6.14
C PRO A 40 -15.95 11.45 -7.24
N LEU A 41 -15.83 10.19 -6.86
CA LEU A 41 -16.05 9.06 -7.77
C LEU A 41 -17.54 9.04 -8.12
N VAL A 42 -17.88 9.56 -9.30
CA VAL A 42 -19.24 9.43 -9.84
C VAL A 42 -19.36 8.01 -10.39
N ILE A 43 -19.79 7.08 -9.54
CA ILE A 43 -20.19 5.74 -9.98
C ILE A 43 -21.52 5.94 -10.70
N ILE A 44 -21.49 6.00 -12.02
CA ILE A 44 -22.71 5.91 -12.83
C ILE A 44 -23.26 4.50 -12.58
N ASP A 45 -24.50 4.38 -12.09
CA ASP A 45 -25.20 3.13 -11.74
C ASP A 45 -25.29 2.07 -12.87
N LYS A 46 -24.62 2.28 -14.00
CA LYS A 46 -24.55 1.39 -15.16
C LYS A 46 -23.12 0.97 -15.55
N LEU A 47 -22.09 1.43 -14.85
CA LEU A 47 -20.70 1.10 -15.17
C LEU A 47 -20.23 -0.21 -14.52
N ILE A 48 -20.89 -0.64 -13.44
CA ILE A 48 -20.61 -1.90 -12.77
C ILE A 48 -21.94 -2.64 -12.60
N ASP A 49 -22.27 -3.45 -13.61
CA ASP A 49 -23.32 -4.45 -13.48
C ASP A 49 -22.73 -5.68 -12.79
N VAL A 50 -22.92 -5.79 -11.46
CA VAL A 50 -22.46 -6.95 -10.67
C VAL A 50 -23.41 -8.15 -10.85
N ASN A 51 -24.46 -8.04 -11.68
CA ASN A 51 -25.41 -9.13 -11.97
C ASN A 51 -25.07 -9.93 -13.24
N ILE A 52 -23.86 -9.84 -13.76
CA ILE A 52 -23.45 -10.72 -14.84
C ILE A 52 -22.95 -12.03 -14.23
N ILE A 53 -23.86 -12.98 -14.04
CA ILE A 53 -23.50 -14.39 -14.25
C ILE A 53 -23.01 -14.44 -15.69
N THR A 54 -21.72 -14.21 -15.88
CA THR A 54 -21.10 -14.22 -17.19
C THR A 54 -21.23 -15.65 -17.67
N ASP A 55 -22.01 -15.83 -18.73
CA ASP A 55 -22.07 -17.11 -19.43
C ASP A 55 -20.71 -17.34 -20.09
N LEU A 56 -19.78 -17.90 -19.31
CA LEU A 56 -18.41 -18.19 -19.72
C LEU A 56 -18.38 -19.25 -20.83
N SER A 57 -19.51 -19.90 -21.15
CA SER A 57 -19.61 -20.82 -22.29
C SER A 57 -19.41 -20.11 -23.65
N LYS A 58 -19.59 -18.78 -23.68
CA LYS A 58 -19.34 -17.95 -24.86
C LYS A 58 -17.87 -17.56 -25.03
N LEU A 59 -17.05 -17.74 -23.99
CA LEU A 59 -15.61 -17.53 -24.11
C LEU A 59 -15.00 -18.70 -24.86
N SER A 60 -14.00 -18.40 -25.70
CA SER A 60 -13.16 -19.44 -26.27
C SER A 60 -12.50 -20.24 -25.15
N THR A 61 -12.23 -21.51 -25.41
CA THR A 61 -11.49 -22.36 -24.47
C THR A 61 -10.20 -21.67 -24.07
N PRO A 62 -9.83 -21.67 -22.78
CA PRO A 62 -8.61 -21.03 -22.32
C PRO A 62 -7.41 -21.65 -23.05
N TYR A 63 -6.55 -20.79 -23.60
CA TYR A 63 -5.33 -21.23 -24.31
C TYR A 63 -4.39 -21.99 -23.39
N GLN A 64 -4.27 -21.54 -22.14
CA GLN A 64 -3.45 -22.16 -21.11
C GLN A 64 -4.06 -21.86 -19.74
N THR A 65 -3.86 -22.76 -18.79
CA THR A 65 -4.38 -22.62 -17.42
C THR A 65 -3.31 -23.01 -16.42
N ILE A 66 -3.40 -22.42 -15.22
CA ILE A 66 -2.60 -22.82 -14.06
C ILE A 66 -3.54 -23.53 -13.11
N GLN A 67 -3.16 -24.74 -12.71
CA GLN A 67 -3.95 -25.48 -11.73
C GLN A 67 -3.92 -24.76 -10.38
N ARG A 68 -5.11 -24.55 -9.82
CA ARG A 68 -5.25 -24.00 -8.48
C ARG A 68 -5.10 -25.13 -7.45
N ILE A 69 -4.09 -25.03 -6.61
CA ILE A 69 -3.81 -25.99 -5.55
C ILE A 69 -4.63 -25.64 -4.29
N PRO A 70 -4.89 -26.55 -3.33
CA PRO A 70 -5.47 -26.17 -2.04
C PRO A 70 -4.62 -25.13 -1.28
N LEU A 71 -5.24 -24.44 -0.31
CA LEU A 71 -4.60 -23.40 0.53
C LEU A 71 -4.07 -22.19 -0.27
N CYS A 72 -4.78 -21.82 -1.34
CA CYS A 72 -4.52 -20.59 -2.09
C CYS A 72 -5.27 -19.40 -1.50
N SER A 73 -4.67 -18.21 -1.57
CA SER A 73 -5.48 -17.00 -1.44
C SER A 73 -6.38 -16.86 -2.67
N ASN A 74 -7.48 -16.12 -2.53
CA ASN A 74 -8.26 -15.66 -3.67
C ASN A 74 -7.61 -14.43 -4.34
N ALA A 75 -6.69 -13.75 -3.63
CA ALA A 75 -6.02 -12.57 -4.10
C ALA A 75 -4.91 -12.92 -5.11
N MET A 76 -4.82 -12.11 -6.16
CA MET A 76 -3.78 -12.16 -7.18
C MET A 76 -3.50 -10.73 -7.64
N ALA A 77 -2.26 -10.43 -7.99
CA ALA A 77 -1.89 -9.13 -8.52
C ALA A 77 -1.09 -9.27 -9.79
N SER A 78 -1.34 -8.41 -10.77
CA SER A 78 -0.59 -8.37 -12.03
C SER A 78 0.00 -6.98 -12.25
N ASN A 79 1.19 -6.94 -12.83
CA ASN A 79 1.79 -5.71 -13.35
C ASN A 79 1.82 -5.66 -14.89
N ASN A 80 0.99 -6.48 -15.55
CA ASN A 80 0.92 -6.74 -17.00
C ASN A 80 2.07 -7.56 -17.59
N GLN A 81 3.19 -7.72 -16.89
CA GLN A 81 4.30 -8.58 -17.32
C GLN A 81 4.38 -9.86 -16.50
N TYR A 82 4.03 -9.73 -15.21
CA TYR A 82 4.08 -10.79 -14.24
C TYR A 82 2.79 -10.83 -13.43
N LEU A 83 2.41 -12.05 -13.08
CA LEU A 83 1.32 -12.36 -12.17
C LEU A 83 1.92 -12.90 -10.86
N LEU A 84 1.57 -12.27 -9.75
CA LEU A 84 1.87 -12.74 -8.40
C LEU A 84 0.65 -13.49 -7.86
N ILE A 85 0.85 -14.75 -7.48
CA ILE A 85 -0.18 -15.58 -6.84
C ILE A 85 0.36 -16.22 -5.56
N HIS A 86 -0.55 -16.61 -4.66
CA HIS A 86 -0.23 -17.40 -3.47
C HIS A 86 -0.89 -18.78 -3.54
N GLN A 87 -0.09 -19.84 -3.47
CA GLN A 87 -0.57 -21.22 -3.39
C GLN A 87 0.32 -22.05 -2.45
N ASN A 88 -0.28 -22.95 -1.66
CA ASN A 88 0.47 -23.89 -0.81
C ASN A 88 1.61 -23.25 0.01
N SER A 89 1.31 -22.16 0.72
CA SER A 89 2.27 -21.40 1.54
C SER A 89 3.46 -20.81 0.77
N LYS A 90 3.30 -20.56 -0.54
CA LYS A 90 4.32 -19.95 -1.39
C LYS A 90 3.71 -18.84 -2.24
N LEU A 91 4.52 -17.81 -2.45
CA LEU A 91 4.32 -16.82 -3.50
C LEU A 91 4.98 -17.33 -4.78
N TYR A 92 4.27 -17.23 -5.89
CA TYR A 92 4.78 -17.52 -7.23
C TYR A 92 4.70 -16.27 -8.09
N LEU A 93 5.81 -15.95 -8.74
CA LEU A 93 5.86 -14.96 -9.80
C LEU A 93 5.84 -15.70 -11.13
N ILE A 94 4.83 -15.38 -11.93
CA ILE A 94 4.51 -16.06 -13.18
C ILE A 94 4.62 -15.07 -14.33
N ASP A 95 5.12 -15.48 -15.48
CA ASP A 95 5.18 -14.63 -16.68
C ASP A 95 3.89 -14.65 -17.51
N GLU A 96 3.89 -13.88 -18.60
CA GLU A 96 2.80 -13.83 -19.59
C GLU A 96 2.47 -15.17 -20.25
N ASN A 97 3.43 -16.11 -20.28
CA ASN A 97 3.26 -17.46 -20.83
C ASN A 97 2.87 -18.48 -19.75
N LEU A 98 2.46 -18.01 -18.57
CA LEU A 98 2.05 -18.80 -17.42
C LEU A 98 3.14 -19.75 -16.88
N PHE A 99 4.42 -19.42 -17.09
CA PHE A 99 5.55 -20.12 -16.49
C PHE A 99 5.93 -19.51 -15.15
N ILE A 100 6.23 -20.36 -14.17
CA ILE A 100 6.75 -19.94 -12.87
C ILE A 100 8.20 -19.50 -13.04
N ILE A 101 8.45 -18.21 -12.87
CA ILE A 101 9.80 -17.62 -12.97
C ILE A 101 10.51 -17.68 -11.62
N ARG A 102 9.78 -17.42 -10.53
CA ARG A 102 10.32 -17.45 -9.16
C ARG A 102 9.26 -17.93 -8.17
N GLN A 103 9.74 -18.47 -7.06
CA GLN A 103 8.92 -18.80 -5.91
C GLN A 103 9.63 -18.43 -4.61
N ASN A 104 8.86 -18.03 -3.61
CA ASN A 104 9.36 -17.81 -2.25
C ASN A 104 8.32 -18.30 -1.25
N HIS A 105 8.76 -18.77 -0.09
CA HIS A 105 7.83 -19.18 0.95
C HIS A 105 7.14 -17.98 1.56
N TRP A 106 5.85 -18.13 1.84
CA TRP A 106 5.04 -17.19 2.57
C TRP A 106 4.86 -17.71 3.99
N PHE A 107 5.60 -17.12 4.93
CA PHE A 107 5.60 -17.50 6.35
C PHE A 107 4.72 -16.61 7.22
N TYR A 108 4.03 -15.65 6.61
CA TYR A 108 3.26 -14.64 7.31
C TYR A 108 1.77 -15.03 7.37
N ASP A 109 0.95 -14.08 7.78
CA ASP A 109 -0.49 -14.27 7.99
C ASP A 109 -1.28 -14.49 6.68
N GLN A 110 -2.56 -14.81 6.81
CA GLN A 110 -3.47 -15.00 5.69
C GLN A 110 -3.55 -13.74 4.83
N ILE A 111 -3.37 -13.95 3.52
CA ILE A 111 -3.44 -12.88 2.53
C ILE A 111 -4.91 -12.53 2.26
N GLN A 112 -5.27 -11.29 2.57
CA GLN A 112 -6.57 -10.70 2.30
C GLN A 112 -6.64 -10.14 0.88
N ASP A 113 -5.60 -9.41 0.47
CA ASP A 113 -5.54 -8.80 -0.85
C ASP A 113 -4.09 -8.64 -1.35
N MET A 114 -3.94 -8.42 -2.65
CA MET A 114 -2.68 -8.13 -3.31
C MET A 114 -2.86 -7.04 -4.35
N CYS A 115 -1.88 -6.17 -4.51
CA CYS A 115 -1.91 -5.18 -5.59
C CYS A 115 -0.52 -4.85 -6.12
N TRP A 116 -0.48 -4.20 -7.28
CA TRP A 116 0.74 -3.67 -7.88
C TRP A 116 0.74 -2.14 -7.80
N SER A 117 1.84 -1.55 -7.32
CA SER A 117 2.05 -0.10 -7.41
C SER A 117 2.99 0.22 -8.56
N LYS A 118 2.49 0.94 -9.57
CA LYS A 118 3.32 1.46 -10.65
C LYS A 118 4.33 2.50 -10.16
N ILE A 119 3.97 3.29 -9.14
CA ILE A 119 4.80 4.37 -8.61
C ILE A 119 6.02 3.80 -7.87
N LEU A 120 5.80 2.76 -7.07
CA LEU A 120 6.85 2.14 -6.25
C LEU A 120 7.51 0.94 -6.93
N ASN A 121 6.99 0.53 -8.10
CA ASN A 121 7.47 -0.59 -8.90
C ASN A 121 7.61 -1.88 -8.09
N CYS A 122 6.60 -2.17 -7.27
CA CYS A 122 6.57 -3.34 -6.40
C CYS A 122 5.14 -3.83 -6.17
N PHE A 123 5.05 -5.11 -5.78
CA PHE A 123 3.79 -5.68 -5.32
C PHE A 123 3.61 -5.38 -3.84
N PHE A 124 2.35 -5.28 -3.43
CA PHE A 124 1.94 -5.21 -2.03
C PHE A 124 1.06 -6.40 -1.72
N ILE A 125 1.27 -6.98 -0.55
CA ILE A 125 0.44 -8.03 0.02
C ILE A 125 -0.14 -7.49 1.31
N ILE A 126 -1.46 -7.51 1.39
CA ILE A 126 -2.22 -7.04 2.53
C ILE A 126 -2.70 -8.27 3.30
N THR A 127 -2.35 -8.32 4.57
CA THR A 127 -2.84 -9.32 5.52
C THR A 127 -3.78 -8.66 6.52
N LEU A 128 -4.28 -9.42 7.50
CA LEU A 128 -5.12 -8.87 8.55
C LEU A 128 -4.37 -7.84 9.42
N HIS A 129 -3.08 -8.08 9.66
CA HIS A 129 -2.30 -7.31 10.63
C HIS A 129 -1.26 -6.39 10.00
N ASP A 130 -0.74 -6.76 8.83
CA ASP A 130 0.45 -6.16 8.25
C ASP A 130 0.34 -5.99 6.74
N ILE A 131 1.12 -5.04 6.23
CA ILE A 131 1.32 -4.83 4.80
C ILE A 131 2.77 -5.18 4.46
N TYR A 132 2.94 -5.97 3.41
CA TYR A 132 4.24 -6.40 2.93
C TYR A 132 4.48 -5.88 1.52
N GLN A 133 5.68 -5.37 1.28
CA GLN A 133 6.19 -5.08 -0.05
C GLN A 133 6.91 -6.31 -0.60
N VAL A 134 6.67 -6.65 -1.86
CA VAL A 134 7.38 -7.71 -2.57
C VAL A 134 8.12 -7.11 -3.76
N GLU A 135 9.44 -7.24 -3.74
CA GLU A 135 10.30 -6.80 -4.83
C GLU A 135 10.25 -7.78 -6.01
N ILE A 136 10.07 -7.27 -7.22
CA ILE A 136 9.83 -8.11 -8.39
C ILE A 136 11.03 -8.96 -8.81
N ASN A 137 12.25 -8.41 -8.69
CA ASN A 137 13.46 -9.05 -9.21
C ASN A 137 13.92 -10.20 -8.31
N THR A 138 13.70 -10.08 -7.01
CA THR A 138 14.24 -10.97 -5.98
C THR A 138 13.15 -11.80 -5.29
N LEU A 139 11.88 -11.40 -5.40
CA LEU A 139 10.78 -11.90 -4.57
C LEU A 139 11.03 -11.73 -3.06
N LEU A 140 11.88 -10.76 -2.68
CA LEU A 140 12.10 -10.39 -1.29
C LEU A 140 10.85 -9.74 -0.73
N VAL A 141 10.39 -10.28 0.41
CA VAL A 141 9.25 -9.78 1.15
C VAL A 141 9.75 -8.90 2.29
N LYS A 142 9.29 -7.66 2.34
CA LYS A 142 9.62 -6.69 3.38
C LYS A 142 8.35 -6.16 4.02
N GLN A 143 8.23 -6.33 5.33
CA GLN A 143 7.15 -5.71 6.09
C GLN A 143 7.29 -4.19 6.09
N ILE A 144 6.18 -3.50 5.89
CA ILE A 144 6.12 -2.04 5.96
C ILE A 144 5.66 -1.68 7.36
N ASN A 145 6.47 -0.88 8.05
CA ASN A 145 6.08 -0.32 9.33
C ASN A 145 5.02 0.76 9.09
N THR A 146 3.77 0.46 9.44
CA THR A 146 2.71 1.48 9.50
C THR A 146 2.80 2.21 10.84
N THR A 147 2.61 3.53 10.83
CA THR A 147 2.76 4.38 12.02
C THR A 147 1.64 4.21 13.04
N GLU A 148 0.51 3.59 12.66
CA GLU A 148 -0.57 3.23 13.58
C GLU A 148 -1.17 1.88 13.16
N LYS A 149 -1.22 0.91 14.09
CA LYS A 149 -1.95 -0.36 13.93
C LYS A 149 -3.45 -0.13 14.14
N ASN A 150 -4.04 0.80 13.41
CA ASN A 150 -5.48 0.92 13.39
C ASN A 150 -6.01 -0.18 12.47
N PHE A 151 -6.95 -0.98 12.98
CA PHE A 151 -7.65 -1.96 12.16
C PHE A 151 -8.27 -1.24 10.96
N TRP A 152 -7.86 -1.60 9.75
CA TRP A 152 -8.40 -1.04 8.49
C TRP A 152 -9.84 -1.49 8.21
N GLN A 153 -10.55 -1.99 9.21
CA GLN A 153 -11.93 -2.50 9.15
C GLN A 153 -12.91 -1.70 10.02
N SER A 154 -12.59 -0.45 10.38
CA SER A 154 -13.57 0.45 11.01
C SER A 154 -14.57 0.99 9.99
#